data_AF-L9KWS1-F1
#
_entry.id   AF-L9KWS1-F1
#
_cell.length_a   1.000
_cell.length_b   1.000
_cell.length_c   1.000
_cell.angle_alpha   90.00
_cell.angle_beta   90.00
_cell.angle_gamma   90.00
#
_symmetry.space_group_name_H-M   'P 1'
#
loop_
_entity.id
_entity.type
_entity.pdbx_description
1 polymer ?
#
loop_
_entity_poly.entity_id
_entity_poly.type
_entity_poly.pdbx_seq_one_letter_code
_entity_poly.pdbx_strand_id
1 'polypeptide(L)'
;MAFRSPDGPLKQVLLITMILPMVAALKYLPTIVNDVKLVFDPKELSKMFTDFILNVPMGLLTIQKLYCLIEIIHSDLFTQHDCREILLPMMTDQLKYHLERQEDLEACCQLLSNILEVLYKKDVGPTQRHVQIIMEKLLRTVNRTVISMGRDSELIVSAR
;
A
#
# COMPACT_ATOMS: atom_id res chain seq x y z
N MET A 1 -21.59 21.55 -16.78
CA MET A 1 -22.54 20.64 -17.46
C MET A 1 -22.72 19.41 -16.59
N ALA A 2 -23.96 19.05 -16.32
CA ALA A 2 -24.36 18.19 -15.21
C ALA A 2 -24.05 16.70 -15.43
N PHE A 3 -23.34 16.08 -14.49
CA PHE A 3 -23.42 14.63 -14.26
C PHE A 3 -24.78 14.35 -13.61
N ARG A 4 -25.82 14.07 -14.41
CA ARG A 4 -27.09 13.51 -13.93
C ARG A 4 -27.26 12.08 -14.48
N SER A 5 -27.11 11.12 -13.57
CA SER A 5 -27.94 9.91 -13.32
C SER A 5 -27.06 8.68 -12.96
N PRO A 6 -27.35 7.92 -11.87
CA PRO A 6 -26.33 7.13 -11.17
C PRO A 6 -26.38 5.61 -11.37
N ASP A 7 -27.34 5.00 -12.08
CA ASP A 7 -27.63 3.56 -11.92
C ASP A 7 -27.76 2.81 -13.25
N GLY A 8 -26.64 2.54 -13.92
CA GLY A 8 -26.60 1.77 -15.17
C GLY A 8 -25.84 0.44 -15.02
N PRO A 9 -26.37 -0.70 -15.53
CA PRO A 9 -25.71 -2.02 -15.48
C PRO A 9 -24.32 -2.02 -16.14
N LEU A 10 -24.05 -1.09 -17.05
CA LEU A 10 -22.74 -0.90 -17.67
C LEU A 10 -21.65 -0.46 -16.69
N LYS A 11 -21.95 0.35 -15.64
CA LYS A 11 -20.97 0.65 -14.59
C LYS A 11 -20.70 -0.58 -13.73
N GLN A 12 -21.73 -1.33 -13.37
CA GLN A 12 -21.59 -2.55 -12.56
C GLN A 12 -20.82 -3.64 -13.32
N VAL A 13 -21.09 -3.79 -14.62
CA VAL A 13 -20.37 -4.73 -15.50
C VAL A 13 -18.93 -4.26 -15.70
N LEU A 14 -18.67 -2.98 -15.98
CA LEU A 14 -17.29 -2.48 -16.09
C LEU A 14 -16.51 -2.64 -14.78
N LEU A 15 -17.17 -2.40 -13.64
CA LEU A 15 -16.62 -2.59 -12.30
C LEU A 15 -16.29 -4.08 -12.08
N ILE A 16 -17.20 -5.01 -12.36
CA ILE A 16 -16.99 -6.45 -12.18
C ILE A 16 -15.90 -6.99 -13.14
N THR A 17 -15.94 -6.61 -14.42
CA THR A 17 -14.98 -7.08 -15.44
C THR A 17 -13.57 -6.51 -15.22
N MET A 18 -13.42 -5.34 -14.60
CA MET A 18 -12.10 -4.77 -14.27
C MET A 18 -11.59 -5.19 -12.89
N ILE A 19 -12.49 -5.35 -11.91
CA ILE A 19 -12.11 -5.72 -10.53
C ILE A 19 -11.73 -7.19 -10.40
N LEU A 20 -12.48 -8.13 -10.99
CA LEU A 20 -12.19 -9.55 -10.80
C LEU A 20 -10.80 -9.97 -11.32
N PRO A 21 -10.34 -9.51 -12.51
CA PRO A 21 -8.98 -9.77 -12.98
C PRO A 21 -7.92 -9.07 -12.13
N MET A 22 -8.19 -7.86 -11.62
CA MET A 22 -7.26 -7.17 -10.70
C MET A 22 -7.13 -7.91 -9.37
N VAL A 23 -8.24 -8.41 -8.81
CA VAL A 23 -8.25 -9.21 -7.57
C VAL A 23 -7.50 -10.52 -7.77
N ALA A 24 -7.71 -11.19 -8.91
CA ALA A 24 -6.94 -12.37 -9.28
C ALA A 24 -5.45 -12.02 -9.43
N ALA A 25 -5.10 -11.00 -10.21
CA ALA A 25 -3.72 -10.58 -10.41
C ALA A 25 -3.03 -10.23 -9.09
N LEU A 26 -3.67 -9.49 -8.18
CA LEU A 26 -3.15 -9.17 -6.84
C LEU A 26 -2.91 -10.41 -5.98
N LYS A 27 -3.77 -11.43 -6.08
CA LYS A 27 -3.60 -12.71 -5.37
C LYS A 27 -2.51 -13.60 -5.97
N TYR A 28 -2.37 -13.58 -7.29
CA TYR A 28 -1.41 -14.43 -8.00
C TYR A 28 -0.02 -13.79 -8.09
N LEU A 29 0.11 -12.45 -8.07
CA LEU A 29 1.38 -11.73 -8.20
C LEU A 29 2.43 -12.15 -7.15
N PRO A 30 2.12 -12.18 -5.84
CA PRO A 30 3.07 -12.61 -4.82
C PRO A 30 3.45 -14.08 -4.96
N THR A 31 2.52 -14.92 -5.40
CA THR A 31 2.74 -16.36 -5.61
C THR A 31 3.65 -16.62 -6.81
N ILE A 32 3.49 -15.85 -7.89
CA ILE A 32 4.28 -16.01 -9.13
C ILE A 32 5.62 -15.24 -9.02
N VAL A 33 5.75 -14.20 -8.19
CA VAL A 33 7.00 -13.43 -7.97
C VAL A 33 8.23 -14.32 -7.71
N ASN A 34 8.06 -15.43 -6.99
CA ASN A 34 9.16 -16.37 -6.74
C ASN A 34 9.51 -17.23 -7.97
N ASP A 35 8.54 -17.53 -8.83
CA ASP A 35 8.73 -18.29 -10.08
C ASP A 35 9.22 -17.40 -11.25
N VAL A 36 8.89 -16.09 -11.25
CA VAL A 36 9.32 -15.14 -12.30
C VAL A 36 10.73 -14.60 -12.07
N LYS A 37 11.35 -14.80 -10.90
CA LYS A 37 12.75 -14.42 -10.64
C LYS A 37 13.75 -14.98 -11.65
N LEU A 38 13.43 -16.09 -12.32
CA LEU A 38 14.27 -16.70 -13.37
C LEU A 38 14.08 -16.06 -14.75
N VAL A 39 13.08 -15.19 -14.93
CA VAL A 39 12.64 -14.71 -16.26
C VAL A 39 12.51 -13.17 -16.35
N PHE A 40 12.39 -12.45 -15.22
CA PHE A 40 12.31 -10.99 -15.20
C PHE A 40 13.36 -10.35 -14.30
N ASP A 41 13.86 -9.18 -14.73
CA ASP A 41 14.69 -8.31 -13.90
C ASP A 41 13.88 -7.81 -12.68
N PRO A 42 14.37 -7.98 -11.43
CA PRO A 42 13.66 -7.57 -10.22
C PRO A 42 13.27 -6.08 -10.19
N LYS A 43 14.06 -5.23 -10.85
CA LYS A 43 13.80 -3.79 -10.96
C LYS A 43 12.67 -3.52 -11.93
N GLU A 44 12.60 -4.22 -13.06
CA GLU A 44 11.47 -4.14 -13.99
C GLU A 44 10.18 -4.64 -13.35
N LEU A 45 10.26 -5.74 -12.60
CA LEU A 45 9.13 -6.25 -11.83
C LEU A 45 8.61 -5.23 -10.82
N SER A 46 9.52 -4.53 -10.13
CA SER A 46 9.16 -3.45 -9.20
C SER A 46 8.46 -2.28 -9.89
N LYS A 47 8.86 -1.94 -11.12
CA LYS A 47 8.20 -0.89 -11.94
C LYS A 47 6.80 -1.34 -12.38
N MET A 48 6.68 -2.54 -12.95
CA MET A 48 5.39 -3.09 -13.37
C MET A 48 4.40 -3.17 -12.20
N PHE A 49 4.88 -3.56 -11.02
CA PHE A 49 4.05 -3.59 -9.82
C PHE A 49 3.63 -2.19 -9.37
N THR A 50 4.56 -1.24 -9.39
CA THR A 50 4.28 0.18 -9.10
C THR A 50 3.19 0.72 -10.03
N ASP A 51 3.35 0.52 -11.34
CA ASP A 51 2.37 0.96 -12.34
C ASP A 51 1.03 0.27 -12.13
N PHE A 52 1.03 -1.03 -11.85
CA PHE A 52 -0.19 -1.78 -11.58
C PHE A 52 -0.96 -1.20 -10.38
N ILE A 53 -0.29 -0.97 -9.25
CA ILE A 53 -0.92 -0.43 -8.03
C ILE A 53 -1.46 0.99 -8.26
N LEU A 54 -0.73 1.81 -9.00
CA LEU A 54 -1.14 3.18 -9.34
C LEU A 54 -2.32 3.23 -10.31
N ASN A 55 -2.47 2.21 -11.17
CA ASN A 55 -3.60 2.09 -12.09
C ASN A 55 -4.89 1.57 -11.41
N VAL A 56 -4.83 1.04 -10.18
CA VAL A 56 -6.05 0.68 -9.44
C VAL A 56 -6.78 1.97 -9.04
N PRO A 57 -8.06 2.18 -9.46
CA PRO A 57 -8.77 3.42 -9.20
C PRO A 57 -8.86 3.76 -7.71
N MET A 58 -8.72 5.04 -7.40
CA MET A 58 -8.81 5.53 -6.02
C MET A 58 -10.18 5.21 -5.39
N GLY A 59 -10.16 4.76 -4.14
CA GLY A 59 -11.38 4.39 -3.39
C GLY A 59 -11.95 3.01 -3.75
N LEU A 60 -11.37 2.30 -4.71
CA LEU A 60 -11.68 0.91 -4.98
C LEU A 60 -10.58 -0.01 -4.45
N LEU A 61 -10.99 -1.17 -3.94
CA LEU A 61 -10.09 -2.23 -3.50
C LEU A 61 -9.03 -1.78 -2.47
N THR A 62 -9.32 -0.74 -1.67
CA THR A 62 -8.35 -0.17 -0.71
C THR A 62 -7.72 -1.24 0.17
N ILE A 63 -8.54 -2.09 0.79
CA ILE A 63 -8.08 -3.18 1.65
C ILE A 63 -7.24 -4.20 0.87
N GLN A 64 -7.67 -4.62 -0.32
CA GLN A 64 -6.92 -5.57 -1.16
C GLN A 64 -5.59 -4.98 -1.65
N LYS A 65 -5.54 -3.68 -1.96
CA LYS A 65 -4.30 -2.99 -2.31
C LYS A 65 -3.33 -3.00 -1.12
N LEU A 66 -3.78 -2.61 0.07
CA LEU A 66 -2.94 -2.57 1.27
C LEU A 66 -2.39 -3.96 1.63
N TYR A 67 -3.23 -5.00 1.60
CA TYR A 67 -2.77 -6.36 1.83
C TYR A 67 -1.81 -6.87 0.75
N CYS A 68 -2.04 -6.53 -0.52
CA CYS A 68 -1.07 -6.89 -1.55
C CYS A 68 0.30 -6.20 -1.35
N LEU A 69 0.32 -4.94 -0.92
CA LEU A 69 1.56 -4.24 -0.59
C LEU A 69 2.29 -4.92 0.59
N ILE A 70 1.53 -5.39 1.59
CA ILE A 70 2.07 -6.18 2.71
C ILE A 70 2.75 -7.45 2.20
N GLU A 71 2.08 -8.22 1.34
CA GLU A 71 2.65 -9.46 0.76
C GLU A 71 3.94 -9.19 -0.04
N ILE A 72 4.01 -8.07 -0.77
CA ILE A 72 5.23 -7.69 -1.49
C ILE A 72 6.39 -7.36 -0.54
N ILE A 73 6.14 -6.77 0.62
CA ILE A 73 7.20 -6.51 1.61
C ILE A 73 7.73 -7.80 2.21
N HIS A 74 6.87 -8.80 2.42
CA HIS A 74 7.30 -10.12 2.87
C HIS A 74 8.01 -10.94 1.79
N SER A 75 7.94 -10.52 0.53
CA SER A 75 8.72 -11.12 -0.56
C SER A 75 10.18 -10.65 -0.57
N ASP A 76 11.04 -11.47 -1.20
CA ASP A 76 12.44 -11.12 -1.44
C ASP A 76 12.63 -9.93 -2.39
N LEU A 77 11.57 -9.41 -3.02
CA LEU A 77 11.69 -8.23 -3.87
C LEU A 77 12.08 -7.01 -3.02
N PHE A 78 11.50 -6.88 -1.82
CA PHE A 78 11.72 -5.72 -0.96
C PHE A 78 13.03 -5.83 -0.15
N THR A 79 13.66 -7.00 -0.08
CA THR A 79 15.00 -7.14 0.53
C THR A 79 16.12 -6.60 -0.36
N GLN A 80 15.86 -6.43 -1.66
CA GLN A 80 16.82 -5.86 -2.61
C GLN A 80 16.81 -4.33 -2.60
N HIS A 81 18.00 -3.73 -2.54
CA HIS A 81 18.16 -2.27 -2.46
C HIS A 81 17.54 -1.53 -3.65
N ASP A 82 17.82 -1.97 -4.87
CA ASP A 82 17.34 -1.31 -6.10
C ASP A 82 15.82 -1.38 -6.25
N CYS A 83 15.21 -2.46 -5.78
CA CYS A 83 13.76 -2.63 -5.78
C CYS A 83 13.10 -1.69 -4.75
N ARG A 84 13.71 -1.52 -3.57
CA ARG A 84 13.20 -0.59 -2.55
C ARG A 84 13.21 0.86 -3.01
N GLU A 85 14.23 1.29 -3.77
CA GLU A 85 14.28 2.64 -4.33
C GLU A 85 13.08 2.93 -5.27
N ILE A 86 12.41 1.90 -5.78
CA ILE A 86 11.20 2.02 -6.63
C ILE A 86 9.93 1.83 -5.81
N LEU A 87 9.85 0.75 -5.03
CA LEU A 87 8.64 0.34 -4.31
C LEU A 87 8.34 1.23 -3.12
N LEU A 88 9.36 1.64 -2.36
CA LEU A 88 9.17 2.41 -1.12
C LEU A 88 8.52 3.78 -1.37
N PRO A 89 8.98 4.60 -2.35
CA PRO A 89 8.30 5.86 -2.65
C PRO A 89 6.81 5.68 -2.95
N MET A 90 6.44 4.69 -3.77
CA MET A 90 5.04 4.38 -4.09
C MET A 90 4.26 3.94 -2.84
N MET A 91 4.79 3.01 -2.04
CA MET A 91 4.14 2.53 -0.82
C MET A 91 3.91 3.66 0.19
N THR A 92 4.90 4.54 0.36
CA THR A 92 4.78 5.70 1.25
C THR A 92 3.73 6.70 0.76
N ASP A 93 3.58 6.88 -0.55
CA ASP A 93 2.52 7.74 -1.10
C ASP A 93 1.13 7.12 -0.91
N GLN A 94 0.98 5.81 -1.10
CA GLN A 94 -0.28 5.11 -0.78
C GLN A 94 -0.61 5.19 0.72
N LEU A 95 0.36 4.94 1.60
CA LEU A 95 0.19 5.08 3.05
C LEU A 95 -0.26 6.48 3.45
N LYS A 96 0.40 7.51 2.92
CA LYS A 96 0.04 8.90 3.20
C LYS A 96 -1.41 9.17 2.82
N TYR A 97 -1.80 8.77 1.60
CA TYR A 97 -3.14 8.97 1.08
C TYR A 97 -4.21 8.31 1.97
N HIS A 98 -4.01 7.04 2.35
CA HIS A 98 -4.99 6.31 3.16
C HIS A 98 -5.03 6.81 4.61
N LEU A 99 -3.88 7.15 5.21
CA LEU A 99 -3.81 7.71 6.58
C LEU A 99 -4.47 9.09 6.68
N GLU A 100 -4.32 9.96 5.68
CA GLU A 100 -4.98 11.28 5.64
C GLU A 100 -6.51 11.16 5.53
N ARG A 101 -6.99 10.07 4.95
CA ARG A 101 -8.42 9.79 4.74
C ARG A 101 -9.01 8.86 5.80
N GLN A 102 -8.19 8.39 6.74
CA GLN A 102 -8.55 7.41 7.75
C GLN A 102 -9.15 6.12 7.15
N GLU A 103 -8.63 5.71 5.99
CA GLU A 103 -9.06 4.49 5.31
C GLU A 103 -8.22 3.30 5.79
N ASP A 104 -8.87 2.35 6.45
CA ASP A 104 -8.25 1.09 6.90
C ASP A 104 -6.92 1.31 7.65
N LEU A 105 -7.03 2.01 8.78
CA LEU A 105 -5.88 2.39 9.61
C LEU A 105 -5.12 1.16 10.13
N GLU A 106 -5.80 0.03 10.34
CA GLU A 106 -5.17 -1.22 10.76
C GLU A 106 -4.23 -1.76 9.69
N ALA A 107 -4.70 -1.88 8.44
CA ALA A 107 -3.85 -2.32 7.33
C ALA A 107 -2.72 -1.30 7.05
N CYS A 108 -2.97 0.01 7.20
CA CYS A 108 -1.91 1.03 7.09
C CYS A 108 -0.82 0.86 8.16
N CYS A 109 -1.22 0.63 9.42
CA CYS A 109 -0.29 0.37 10.52
C CYS A 109 0.53 -0.90 10.29
N GLN A 110 -0.13 -1.98 9.84
CA GLN A 110 0.54 -3.23 9.52
C GLN A 110 1.54 -3.05 8.36
N LEU A 111 1.14 -2.36 7.29
CA LEU A 111 2.02 -2.07 6.16
C LEU A 111 3.26 -1.26 6.57
N LEU A 112 3.08 -0.15 7.29
CA LEU A 112 4.21 0.66 7.76
C LEU A 112 5.13 -0.12 8.71
N SER A 113 4.56 -0.94 9.60
CA SER A 113 5.32 -1.76 10.54
C SER A 113 6.19 -2.78 9.80
N ASN A 114 5.63 -3.50 8.81
CA ASN A 114 6.37 -4.46 8.00
C ASN A 114 7.50 -3.78 7.20
N ILE A 115 7.27 -2.59 6.64
CA ILE A 115 8.33 -1.82 5.97
C ILE A 115 9.49 -1.56 6.93
N LEU A 116 9.20 -1.01 8.10
CA LEU A 116 10.22 -0.67 9.10
C LEU A 116 10.95 -1.91 9.62
N GLU A 117 10.24 -3.02 9.80
CA GLU A 117 10.84 -4.29 10.20
C GLU A 117 11.89 -4.77 9.19
N VAL A 118 11.58 -4.72 7.88
CA VAL A 118 12.57 -5.07 6.85
C VAL A 118 13.74 -4.09 6.84
N LEU A 119 13.49 -2.78 6.96
CA LEU A 119 14.55 -1.76 6.95
C LEU A 119 15.48 -1.81 8.17
N TYR A 120 15.06 -2.43 9.26
CA TYR A 120 15.86 -2.59 10.48
C TYR A 120 16.74 -3.87 10.45
N LYS A 121 16.51 -4.76 9.49
CA LYS A 121 17.35 -5.95 9.31
C LYS A 121 18.78 -5.57 8.93
N LYS A 122 19.77 -6.35 9.39
CA LYS A 122 21.20 -6.06 9.18
C LYS A 122 21.71 -6.48 7.79
N ASP A 123 20.99 -7.36 7.12
CA ASP A 123 21.36 -8.07 5.90
C ASP A 123 20.69 -7.52 4.63
N VAL A 124 19.95 -6.41 4.73
CA VAL A 124 19.24 -5.82 3.58
C VAL A 124 20.00 -4.66 2.91
N GLY A 125 21.24 -4.39 3.31
CA GLY A 125 22.06 -3.29 2.76
C GLY A 125 21.66 -1.90 3.31
N PRO A 126 22.03 -0.80 2.64
CA PRO A 126 21.79 0.56 3.14
C PRO A 126 20.30 0.92 3.24
N THR A 127 19.90 1.45 4.40
CA THR A 127 18.49 1.83 4.71
C THR A 127 18.31 3.26 5.19
N GLN A 128 19.38 4.03 5.40
CA GLN A 128 19.29 5.42 5.91
C GLN A 128 18.39 6.32 5.05
N ARG A 129 18.60 6.32 3.72
CA ARG A 129 17.78 7.12 2.79
C ARG A 129 16.32 6.68 2.80
N HIS A 130 16.08 5.37 2.87
CA HIS A 130 14.73 4.80 2.94
C HIS A 130 13.98 5.28 4.19
N VAL A 131 14.63 5.26 5.35
CA VAL A 131 14.04 5.76 6.60
C VAL A 131 13.79 7.27 6.53
N GLN A 132 14.70 8.03 5.93
CA GLN A 132 14.52 9.47 5.72
C GLN A 132 13.25 9.77 4.89
N ILE A 133 13.02 9.04 3.80
CA ILE A 133 11.81 9.18 2.97
C ILE A 133 10.55 8.95 3.80
N ILE A 134 10.54 7.90 4.62
CA ILE A 134 9.39 7.59 5.51
C ILE A 134 9.16 8.74 6.49
N MET A 135 10.22 9.24 7.14
CA MET A 135 10.12 10.33 8.11
C MET A 135 9.60 11.62 7.47
N GLU A 136 10.14 12.00 6.32
CA GLU A 136 9.74 13.22 5.61
C GLU A 136 8.29 13.17 5.12
N LYS A 137 7.85 12.01 4.60
CA LYS A 137 6.52 11.88 4.01
C LYS A 137 5.42 11.58 5.03
N LEU A 138 5.70 10.75 6.04
CA LEU A 138 4.67 10.14 6.88
C LEU A 138 4.63 10.64 8.32
N LEU A 139 5.73 11.16 8.88
CA LEU A 139 5.79 11.46 10.33
C LEU A 139 4.67 12.41 10.77
N ARG A 140 4.43 13.49 10.01
CA ARG A 140 3.37 14.45 10.32
C ARG A 140 1.98 13.81 10.24
N THR A 141 1.75 12.98 9.22
CA THR A 141 0.47 12.33 8.98
C THR A 141 0.19 11.29 10.06
N VAL A 142 1.15 10.40 10.34
CA VAL A 142 1.05 9.38 11.41
C VAL A 142 0.78 10.04 12.76
N ASN A 143 1.53 11.07 13.14
CA ASN A 143 1.30 11.78 14.41
C ASN A 143 -0.12 12.36 14.50
N ARG A 144 -0.64 12.93 13.41
CA ARG A 144 -2.02 13.43 13.38
C ARG A 144 -3.05 12.32 13.50
N THR A 145 -2.84 11.20 12.80
CA THR A 145 -3.72 10.03 12.86
C THR A 145 -3.77 9.47 14.27
N VAL A 146 -2.63 9.28 14.94
CA VAL A 146 -2.55 8.79 16.33
C VAL A 146 -3.28 9.73 17.30
N ILE A 147 -3.11 11.05 17.16
CA ILE A 147 -3.82 12.04 18.00
C ILE A 147 -5.34 11.95 17.76
N SER A 148 -5.79 11.79 16.52
CA SER A 148 -7.21 11.61 16.20
C SER A 148 -7.78 10.35 16.85
N MET A 149 -7.08 9.22 16.69
CA MET A 149 -7.48 7.93 17.28
C MET A 149 -7.57 8.01 18.82
N GLY A 150 -6.63 8.70 19.47
CA GLY A 150 -6.64 8.91 20.92
C GLY A 150 -7.85 9.71 21.39
N ARG A 151 -8.31 10.70 20.60
CA ARG A 151 -9.50 11.51 20.91
C ARG A 151 -10.80 10.76 20.67
N ASP A 152 -10.86 9.90 19.66
CA ASP A 152 -12.03 9.03 19.44
C ASP A 152 -12.18 7.99 20.56
N SER A 153 -11.07 7.64 21.23
CA SER A 153 -11.09 6.80 22.43
C SER A 153 -11.52 7.54 23.72
N GLU A 154 -11.53 8.89 23.74
CA GLU A 154 -11.90 9.69 24.92
C GLU A 154 -13.42 9.78 25.16
N LEU A 155 -14.26 9.17 24.31
CA LEU A 155 -15.67 8.89 24.65
C LEU A 155 -15.84 7.88 25.81
N ILE A 156 -14.75 7.38 26.39
CA ILE A 156 -14.74 6.48 27.57
C ILE A 156 -14.62 7.26 28.90
N VAL A 157 -14.37 8.58 28.89
CA VAL A 157 -14.26 9.39 30.14
C VAL A 157 -15.50 10.29 30.35
N SER A 158 -16.70 9.76 30.13
CA SER A 158 -17.94 10.38 30.64
C SER A 158 -18.63 9.55 31.73
N ALA A 159 -17.88 8.68 32.41
CA ALA A 159 -18.32 8.00 33.63
C ALA A 159 -17.27 8.16 34.74
N ARG A 160 -17.01 9.41 35.13
CA ARG A 160 -16.45 9.74 36.44
C ARG A 160 -17.13 10.98 37.00
#